data_AF-A0AAJ0DFG0-F1
#
_entry.id   AF-A0AAJ0DFG0-F1
#
_cell.length_a   1.000
_cell.length_b   1.000
_cell.length_c   1.000
_cell.angle_alpha   90.00
_cell.angle_beta   90.00
_cell.angle_gamma   90.00
#
_symmetry.space_group_name_H-M   'P 1'
#
loop_
_entity.id
_entity.type
_entity.pdbx_description
1 polymer ?
#
loop_
_entity_poly.entity_id
_entity_poly.type
_entity_poly.pdbx_seq_one_letter_code
_entity_poly.pdbx_strand_id
1 'polypeptide(L)'
;MATTTPPTRYEDPEVQKAHTDLYLGSSERPLYPVLPLGMSTEDFDQVIHQFVEALGSKNVFAGEALQDYIDPYEIDEPGANARYRVQRPPTIEALQKVLQVANKHGIPLWTFSRGKNIGYGGPAPRLPGSVALDLHRMDKILEVN
;
A
#
# COMPACT_ATOMS: atom_id res chain seq x y z
N MET A 1 0.07 11.29 -11.84
CA MET A 1 -0.99 10.51 -11.18
C MET A 1 -0.42 9.20 -10.65
N ALA A 2 -1.06 8.61 -9.64
CA ALA A 2 -0.76 7.26 -9.15
C ALA A 2 -1.06 6.20 -10.23
N THR A 3 -0.38 5.06 -10.20
CA THR A 3 -0.65 3.96 -11.13
C THR A 3 -1.83 3.11 -10.65
N THR A 4 -2.66 2.66 -11.60
CA THR A 4 -3.75 1.71 -11.36
C THR A 4 -3.42 0.30 -11.83
N THR A 5 -2.28 0.11 -12.50
CA THR A 5 -1.79 -1.21 -12.91
C THR A 5 -1.14 -1.93 -11.73
N PRO A 6 -1.53 -3.18 -11.41
CA PRO A 6 -0.88 -3.99 -10.39
C PRO A 6 0.63 -4.14 -10.64
N PRO A 7 1.48 -3.99 -9.62
CA PRO A 7 2.92 -4.11 -9.79
C PRO A 7 3.38 -5.58 -9.82
N THR A 8 4.42 -5.87 -10.58
CA THR A 8 5.23 -7.08 -10.35
C THR A 8 6.00 -6.95 -9.04
N ARG A 9 5.90 -7.98 -8.21
CA ARG A 9 6.47 -8.09 -6.86
C ARG A 9 7.71 -8.94 -6.82
N TYR A 10 7.68 -10.05 -7.53
CA TYR A 10 8.74 -11.04 -7.57
C TYR A 10 9.18 -11.25 -9.01
N GLU A 11 10.49 -11.36 -9.21
CA GLU A 11 11.06 -11.65 -10.54
C GLU A 11 10.80 -13.10 -10.95
N ASP A 12 10.75 -14.01 -9.96
CA ASP A 12 10.38 -15.40 -10.17
C ASP A 12 8.88 -15.51 -10.55
N PRO A 13 8.54 -16.05 -11.73
CA PRO A 13 7.15 -16.14 -12.19
C PRO A 13 6.27 -17.06 -11.34
N GLU A 14 6.81 -18.14 -10.77
CA GLU A 14 6.05 -19.07 -9.92
C GLU A 14 5.69 -18.41 -8.60
N VAL A 15 6.65 -17.69 -8.01
CA VAL A 15 6.44 -16.92 -6.77
C VAL A 15 5.47 -15.76 -7.02
N GLN A 16 5.60 -15.06 -8.15
CA GLN A 16 4.66 -14.00 -8.53
C GLN A 16 3.25 -14.55 -8.71
N LYS A 17 3.11 -15.71 -9.38
CA LYS A 17 1.81 -16.36 -9.57
C LYS A 17 1.21 -16.76 -8.23
N ALA A 18 1.97 -17.43 -7.36
CA ALA A 18 1.50 -17.81 -6.03
C ALA A 18 1.11 -16.59 -5.17
N HIS A 19 1.83 -15.47 -5.31
CA HIS A 19 1.44 -14.21 -4.69
C HIS A 19 0.10 -13.71 -5.23
N THR A 20 -0.06 -13.61 -6.55
CA THR A 20 -1.30 -13.12 -7.17
C THR A 20 -2.49 -14.02 -6.85
N ASP A 21 -2.32 -15.34 -6.92
CA ASP A 21 -3.38 -16.32 -6.63
C ASP A 21 -3.94 -16.18 -5.20
N LEU A 22 -3.10 -15.78 -4.23
CA LEU A 22 -3.54 -15.58 -2.85
C LEU A 22 -4.56 -14.43 -2.69
N TYR A 23 -4.41 -13.37 -3.47
CA TYR A 23 -5.28 -12.18 -3.41
C TYR A 23 -6.37 -12.18 -4.49
N LEU A 24 -6.28 -13.10 -5.45
CA LEU A 24 -7.29 -13.24 -6.49
C LEU A 24 -8.56 -13.86 -5.88
N GLY A 25 -9.66 -13.12 -5.91
CA GLY A 25 -10.94 -13.59 -5.37
C GLY A 25 -11.07 -13.50 -3.85
N SER A 26 -10.10 -12.90 -3.15
CA SER A 26 -10.10 -12.79 -1.69
C SER A 26 -10.92 -11.61 -1.14
N SER A 27 -11.63 -10.87 -2.00
CA SER A 27 -12.64 -9.90 -1.58
C SER A 27 -13.86 -10.03 -2.49
N GLU A 28 -15.01 -10.35 -1.88
CA GLU A 28 -16.31 -10.37 -2.55
C GLU A 28 -16.96 -8.97 -2.61
N ARG A 29 -16.35 -7.97 -1.97
CA ARG A 29 -16.92 -6.62 -1.86
C ARG A 29 -16.25 -5.62 -2.77
N PRO A 30 -17.02 -4.70 -3.38
CA PRO A 30 -16.44 -3.57 -4.06
C PRO A 30 -15.70 -2.70 -3.04
N LEU A 31 -14.38 -2.65 -3.21
CA LEU A 31 -13.48 -1.83 -2.44
C LEU A 31 -13.79 -0.32 -2.65
N TYR A 32 -14.13 0.42 -1.59
CA TYR A 32 -14.50 1.85 -1.66
C TYR A 32 -13.37 2.76 -1.16
N PRO A 33 -13.20 3.96 -1.75
CA PRO A 33 -12.17 4.91 -1.32
C PRO A 33 -12.50 5.45 0.08
N VAL A 34 -11.52 5.43 0.98
CA VAL A 34 -11.63 6.03 2.31
C VAL A 34 -10.56 7.11 2.45
N LEU A 35 -10.97 8.28 2.92
CA LEU A 35 -10.08 9.40 3.19
C LEU A 35 -9.52 9.33 4.61
N PRO A 36 -8.31 9.87 4.86
CA PRO A 36 -7.85 10.15 6.22
C PRO A 36 -8.88 11.00 6.98
N LEU A 37 -8.99 10.77 8.30
CA LEU A 37 -9.96 11.45 9.15
C LEU A 37 -9.80 12.98 9.05
N GLY A 38 -10.90 13.68 8.74
CA GLY A 38 -10.93 15.13 8.67
C GLY A 38 -10.33 15.75 7.40
N MET A 39 -10.00 14.95 6.39
CA MET A 39 -9.44 15.41 5.12
C MET A 39 -10.49 15.45 4.01
N SER A 40 -10.46 16.48 3.18
CA SER A 40 -11.25 16.55 1.95
C SER A 40 -10.61 15.68 0.85
N THR A 41 -11.39 15.34 -0.20
CA THR A 41 -10.86 14.62 -1.36
C THR A 41 -9.76 15.43 -2.05
N GLU A 42 -9.98 16.74 -2.20
CA GLU A 42 -9.07 17.66 -2.85
C GLU A 42 -7.74 17.76 -2.10
N ASP A 43 -7.78 17.89 -0.77
CA ASP A 43 -6.57 17.92 0.05
C ASP A 43 -5.81 16.60 -0.04
N PHE A 44 -6.53 15.48 0.00
CA PHE A 44 -5.90 14.16 -0.09
C PHE A 44 -5.25 13.95 -1.46
N ASP A 45 -5.89 14.37 -2.54
CA ASP A 45 -5.31 14.29 -3.88
C ASP A 45 -4.04 15.14 -4.00
N GLN A 46 -3.98 16.32 -3.39
CA GLN A 46 -2.74 17.13 -3.32
C GLN A 46 -1.62 16.42 -2.56
N VAL A 47 -1.96 15.69 -1.49
CA VAL A 47 -1.00 14.88 -0.75
C VAL A 47 -0.50 13.70 -1.60
N ILE A 48 -1.39 13.03 -2.34
CA ILE A 48 -0.99 11.97 -3.27
C ILE A 48 -0.09 12.50 -4.39
N HIS A 49 -0.35 13.71 -4.88
CA HIS A 49 0.54 14.39 -5.83
C HIS A 49 1.96 14.56 -5.27
N GLN A 50 2.10 15.02 -4.02
CA GLN A 50 3.42 15.14 -3.36
C GLN A 50 4.12 13.78 -3.19
N PHE A 51 3.39 12.70 -2.88
CA PHE A 51 3.98 11.35 -2.85
C PHE A 51 4.43 10.89 -4.25
N VAL A 52 3.66 11.19 -5.29
CA VAL A 52 4.04 10.89 -6.68
C VAL A 52 5.29 11.68 -7.09
N GLU A 53 5.44 12.93 -6.68
CA GLU A 53 6.66 13.71 -6.91
C GLU A 53 7.87 13.13 -6.16
N ALA A 54 7.66 12.66 -4.93
CA ALA A 54 8.73 12.07 -4.11
C ALA A 54 9.19 10.70 -4.63
N LEU A 55 8.27 9.87 -5.12
CA LEU A 55 8.52 8.46 -5.43
C LEU A 55 8.48 8.11 -6.92
N GLY A 56 7.86 8.94 -7.75
CA GLY A 56 7.45 8.61 -9.11
C GLY A 56 6.15 7.80 -9.17
N SER A 57 5.37 8.00 -10.24
CA SER A 57 4.03 7.41 -10.42
C SER A 57 3.97 5.89 -10.28
N LYS A 58 5.02 5.18 -10.71
CA LYS A 58 5.13 3.72 -10.64
C LYS A 58 5.24 3.15 -9.21
N ASN A 59 5.45 4.00 -8.21
CA ASN A 59 5.62 3.60 -6.81
C ASN A 59 4.48 4.11 -5.91
N VAL A 60 3.43 4.71 -6.50
CA VAL A 60 2.22 5.14 -5.79
C VAL A 60 1.04 4.45 -6.42
N PHE A 61 0.32 3.64 -5.65
CA PHE A 61 -0.74 2.77 -6.14
C PHE A 61 -2.13 3.29 -5.77
N ALA A 62 -3.06 3.16 -6.70
CA ALA A 62 -4.48 3.49 -6.56
C ALA A 62 -5.33 2.50 -7.36
N GLY A 63 -6.66 2.50 -7.15
CA GLY A 63 -7.56 1.64 -7.93
C GLY A 63 -7.15 0.17 -7.88
N GLU A 64 -7.19 -0.51 -9.02
CA GLU A 64 -6.90 -1.95 -9.16
C GLU A 64 -5.51 -2.36 -8.68
N ALA A 65 -4.51 -1.48 -8.75
CA ALA A 65 -3.16 -1.75 -8.22
C ALA A 65 -3.11 -2.01 -6.71
N LEU A 66 -4.23 -1.78 -6.00
CA LEU A 66 -4.38 -2.03 -4.58
C LEU A 66 -4.82 -3.47 -4.25
N GLN A 67 -5.04 -4.33 -5.25
CA GLN A 67 -5.55 -5.69 -5.07
C GLN A 67 -4.72 -6.52 -4.08
N ASP A 68 -3.40 -6.40 -4.11
CA ASP A 68 -2.52 -7.18 -3.21
C ASP A 68 -2.40 -6.59 -1.78
N TYR A 69 -3.14 -5.52 -1.47
CA TYR A 69 -3.03 -4.78 -0.20
C TYR A 69 -4.26 -4.92 0.70
N ILE A 70 -5.03 -5.98 0.46
CA ILE A 70 -6.17 -6.39 1.27
C ILE A 70 -5.77 -7.55 2.19
N ASP A 71 -6.59 -7.82 3.20
CA ASP A 71 -6.47 -9.05 3.97
C ASP A 71 -7.12 -10.19 3.16
N PRO A 72 -6.37 -11.20 2.71
CA PRO A 72 -6.95 -12.29 1.94
C PRO A 72 -7.89 -13.19 2.76
N TYR A 73 -7.88 -13.07 4.08
CA TYR A 73 -8.75 -13.81 4.99
C TYR A 73 -9.58 -12.87 5.86
N GLU A 74 -9.93 -11.69 5.33
CA GLU A 74 -10.70 -10.68 6.07
C GLU A 74 -11.99 -11.28 6.63
N ILE A 75 -12.19 -11.14 7.94
CA ILE A 75 -13.45 -11.49 8.59
C ILE A 75 -14.43 -10.34 8.35
N ASP A 76 -15.70 -10.69 8.14
CA ASP A 76 -16.75 -9.72 7.88
C ASP A 76 -17.01 -8.80 9.09
N GLU A 77 -16.31 -7.67 9.13
CA GLU A 77 -16.46 -6.62 10.13
C GLU A 77 -16.80 -5.26 9.50
N PRO A 78 -17.48 -4.34 10.23
CA PRO A 78 -17.70 -2.98 9.77
C PRO A 78 -16.38 -2.25 9.47
N GLY A 79 -16.24 -1.70 8.25
CA GLY A 79 -15.02 -1.03 7.79
C GLY A 79 -14.04 -1.94 7.04
N ALA A 80 -14.37 -3.23 6.91
CA ALA A 80 -13.71 -4.13 5.99
C ALA A 80 -13.68 -3.55 4.56
N ASN A 81 -12.63 -3.82 3.79
CA ASN A 81 -12.48 -3.44 2.37
C ASN A 81 -12.29 -1.93 2.06
N ALA A 82 -11.82 -1.11 3.01
CA ALA A 82 -11.41 0.26 2.71
C ALA A 82 -10.18 0.28 1.75
N ARG A 83 -10.20 1.05 0.66
CA ARG A 83 -9.00 1.24 -0.18
C ARG A 83 -8.08 2.30 0.42
N TYR A 84 -6.83 1.89 0.55
CA TYR A 84 -5.70 2.68 1.01
C TYR A 84 -4.84 3.05 -0.19
N ARG A 85 -4.20 4.22 -0.22
CA ARG A 85 -3.12 4.45 -1.18
C ARG A 85 -1.90 3.67 -0.69
N VAL A 86 -1.07 3.20 -1.61
CA VAL A 86 0.18 2.52 -1.23
C VAL A 86 1.39 3.22 -1.82
N GLN A 87 2.45 3.31 -1.02
CA GLN A 87 3.73 3.89 -1.38
C GLN A 87 4.84 2.85 -1.27
N ARG A 88 5.65 2.71 -2.32
CA ARG A 88 6.73 1.71 -2.38
C ARG A 88 8.12 2.36 -2.56
N PRO A 89 8.69 2.98 -1.51
CA PRO A 89 9.97 3.67 -1.62
C PRO A 89 11.11 2.67 -1.93
N PRO A 90 11.95 2.96 -2.94
CA PRO A 90 13.09 2.12 -3.27
C PRO A 90 14.34 2.37 -2.43
N THR A 91 14.42 3.52 -1.76
CA THR A 91 15.61 3.97 -1.03
C THR A 91 15.22 4.65 0.28
N ILE A 92 16.21 4.81 1.16
CA ILE A 92 16.04 5.51 2.45
C ILE A 92 15.65 6.97 2.24
N GLU A 93 16.23 7.65 1.25
CA GLU A 93 15.93 9.06 0.95
C GLU A 93 14.50 9.23 0.45
N ALA A 94 14.03 8.30 -0.38
CA ALA A 94 12.64 8.27 -0.83
C ALA A 94 11.69 8.05 0.36
N LEU A 95 12.01 7.11 1.25
CA LEU A 95 11.26 6.87 2.49
C LEU A 95 11.21 8.13 3.38
N GLN A 96 12.34 8.82 3.58
CA GLN A 96 12.39 10.05 4.36
C GLN A 96 11.46 11.14 3.80
N LYS A 97 11.41 11.31 2.47
CA LYS A 97 10.48 12.26 1.83
C LYS A 97 9.02 11.88 2.07
N VAL A 98 8.68 10.60 2.01
CA VAL A 98 7.34 10.10 2.35
C VAL A 98 6.98 10.44 3.79
N LEU A 99 7.89 10.18 4.73
CA LEU A 99 7.66 10.49 6.14
C LEU A 99 7.49 12.00 6.37
N GLN A 100 8.23 12.86 5.65
CA GLN A 100 8.07 14.31 5.73
C GLN A 100 6.69 14.77 5.25
N VAL A 101 6.24 14.29 4.09
CA VAL A 101 4.90 14.62 3.55
C VAL A 101 3.80 14.10 4.48
N ALA A 102 3.92 12.86 4.96
CA ALA A 102 2.94 12.28 5.86
C ALA A 102 2.83 13.06 7.18
N ASN A 103 3.97 13.42 7.80
CA ASN A 103 3.97 14.23 9.02
C ASN A 103 3.38 15.63 8.78
N LYS A 104 3.75 16.29 7.68
CA LYS A 104 3.25 17.63 7.34
C LYS A 104 1.73 17.68 7.23
N HIS A 105 1.12 16.61 6.71
CA HIS A 105 -0.32 16.55 6.44
C HIS A 105 -1.10 15.66 7.42
N GLY A 106 -0.45 15.12 8.46
CA GLY A 106 -1.10 14.25 9.44
C GLY A 106 -1.62 12.93 8.85
N ILE A 107 -0.96 12.39 7.81
CA ILE A 107 -1.39 11.16 7.16
C ILE A 107 -0.98 9.94 8.01
N PRO A 108 -1.94 9.12 8.48
CA PRO A 108 -1.59 7.88 9.15
C PRO A 108 -0.95 6.90 8.15
N LEU A 109 0.21 6.36 8.52
CA LEU A 109 0.93 5.37 7.71
C LEU A 109 0.80 3.98 8.32
N TRP A 110 0.55 2.98 7.49
CA TRP A 110 0.59 1.57 7.86
C TRP A 110 1.77 0.89 7.21
N THR A 111 2.81 0.63 8.00
CA THR A 111 4.10 0.16 7.47
C THR A 111 4.20 -1.34 7.55
N PHE A 112 4.66 -1.97 6.46
CA PHE A 112 5.02 -3.39 6.46
C PHE A 112 6.15 -3.67 5.47
N SER A 113 6.81 -4.82 5.61
CA SER A 113 7.86 -5.27 4.70
C SER A 113 7.27 -6.09 3.54
N ARG A 114 7.07 -7.40 3.72
CA ARG A 114 6.56 -8.30 2.65
C ARG A 114 5.03 -8.43 2.62
N GLY A 115 4.32 -7.89 3.62
CA GLY A 115 2.86 -7.96 3.69
C GLY A 115 2.29 -9.37 3.89
N LYS A 116 3.12 -10.32 4.37
CA LYS A 116 2.76 -11.74 4.54
C LYS A 116 2.30 -12.08 5.96
N ASN A 117 1.68 -11.14 6.67
CA ASN A 117 1.09 -11.39 7.99
C ASN A 117 -0.27 -12.11 7.88
N ILE A 118 -0.26 -13.22 7.15
CA ILE A 118 -1.46 -13.92 6.68
C ILE A 118 -2.19 -14.56 7.87
N GLY A 119 -3.51 -14.35 7.95
CA GLY A 119 -4.33 -14.76 9.12
C GLY A 119 -4.35 -13.73 10.26
N TYR A 120 -3.58 -12.64 10.13
CA TYR A 120 -3.50 -11.55 11.11
C TYR A 120 -3.72 -10.16 10.45
N GLY A 121 -4.44 -10.10 9.32
CA GLY A 121 -4.67 -8.85 8.57
C GLY A 121 -3.83 -8.70 7.30
N GLY A 122 -2.81 -9.54 7.09
CA GLY A 122 -1.95 -9.45 5.91
C GLY A 122 -1.29 -8.06 5.76
N PRO A 123 -1.32 -7.44 4.58
CA PRO A 123 -0.85 -6.08 4.34
C PRO A 123 -1.88 -4.99 4.66
N ALA A 124 -3.11 -5.34 5.01
CA ALA A 124 -4.20 -4.38 5.16
C ALA A 124 -4.00 -3.48 6.40
N PRO A 125 -4.10 -2.16 6.24
CA PRO A 125 -4.16 -1.22 7.35
C PRO A 125 -5.30 -1.47 8.33
N ARG A 126 -5.00 -1.37 9.63
CA ARG A 126 -6.03 -1.50 10.68
C ARG A 126 -6.96 -0.29 10.77
N LEU A 127 -6.44 0.91 10.51
CA LEU A 127 -7.20 2.17 10.57
C LEU A 127 -7.64 2.57 9.16
N PRO A 128 -8.95 2.61 8.86
CA PRO A 128 -9.49 3.11 7.59
C PRO A 128 -8.94 4.50 7.26
N GLY A 129 -8.56 4.72 5.99
CA GLY A 129 -7.96 5.99 5.53
C GLY A 129 -6.45 6.12 5.77
N SER A 130 -5.78 5.10 6.34
CA SER A 130 -4.32 5.06 6.38
C SER A 130 -3.72 4.88 4.99
N VAL A 131 -2.48 5.33 4.80
CA VAL A 131 -1.70 5.06 3.59
C VAL A 131 -0.75 3.92 3.90
N ALA A 132 -0.86 2.84 3.14
CA ALA A 132 0.04 1.71 3.25
C ALA A 132 1.45 2.11 2.77
N LEU A 133 2.45 1.80 3.59
CA LEU A 133 3.86 2.03 3.30
C LEU A 133 4.54 0.68 3.11
N ASP A 134 4.71 0.33 1.84
CA ASP A 134 5.24 -0.94 1.37
C ASP A 134 6.76 -0.87 1.23
N LEU A 135 7.48 -1.49 2.17
CA LEU A 135 8.95 -1.53 2.16
C LEU A 135 9.51 -2.72 1.37
N HIS A 136 8.69 -3.43 0.58
CA HIS A 136 9.09 -4.64 -0.14
C HIS A 136 10.32 -4.42 -1.06
N ARG A 137 10.54 -3.23 -1.61
CA ARG A 137 11.73 -2.94 -2.45
C ARG A 137 13.02 -2.71 -1.67
N MET A 138 12.95 -2.60 -0.35
CA MET A 138 14.11 -2.47 0.51
C MET A 138 14.57 -3.87 0.93
N ASP A 139 15.08 -4.64 -0.03
CA ASP A 139 15.24 -6.09 0.03
C ASP A 139 16.70 -6.59 0.03
N LYS A 140 17.66 -5.67 0.10
CA LYS A 140 19.09 -6.03 0.09
C LYS A 140 19.49 -6.77 1.36
N ILE A 141 20.21 -7.88 1.20
CA ILE A 141 21.02 -8.48 2.26
C ILE A 141 22.26 -7.58 2.42
N LEU A 142 22.40 -6.93 3.57
CA LEU A 142 23.49 -5.97 3.79
C LEU A 142 24.82 -6.66 4.13
N GLU A 143 24.75 -7.74 4.92
CA GLU A 143 25.91 -8.45 5.45
C GLU A 143 25.52 -9.88 5.83
N VAL A 144 26.43 -10.83 5.63
CA VAL A 144 26.33 -12.20 6.14
C VAL A 144 27.68 -12.51 6.78
N ASN A 145 27.69 -12.68 8.11
CA ASN A 145 28.87 -12.93 8.93
C ASN A 145 28.93 -14.37 9.42
#